data_AF-A0A4Q7MES9-F1
#
_entry.id   AF-A0A4Q7MES9-F1
#
_cell.length_a   1.000
_cell.length_b   1.000
_cell.length_c   1.000
_cell.angle_alpha   90.00
_cell.angle_beta   90.00
_cell.angle_gamma   90.00
#
_symmetry.space_group_name_H-M   'P 1'
#
loop_
_entity.id
_entity.type
_entity.pdbx_description
1 polymer ?
#
loop_
_entity_poly.entity_id
_entity_poly.type
_entity_poly.pdbx_seq_one_letter_code
_entity_poly.pdbx_strand_id
1 'polypeptide(L)'
;MVGVLLTVLALAVVQLALALHVRNTLLDAAAEGARYAALAGSSGPAGVNRAKELISAAVSADYARDVSAGTTSIAGVPAVEVTVRATLPVVGLLGLERGLEVSGHAALEIVE
;
A
#
# COMPACT_ATOMS: atom_id res chain seq x y z
N MET A 1 40.37 1.23 -2.32
CA MET A 1 39.19 1.34 -3.21
C MET A 1 38.09 0.32 -2.91
N VAL A 2 38.39 -0.86 -2.33
CA VAL A 2 37.37 -1.86 -1.94
C VAL A 2 36.36 -1.33 -0.91
N GLY A 3 36.81 -0.56 0.09
CA GLY A 3 35.93 -0.02 1.13
C GLY A 3 34.78 0.83 0.58
N VAL A 4 35.06 1.73 -0.38
CA VAL A 4 34.03 2.57 -1.01
C VAL A 4 33.00 1.72 -1.75
N LEU A 5 33.44 0.71 -2.49
CA LEU A 5 32.53 -0.19 -3.22
C LEU A 5 31.61 -0.95 -2.26
N LEU A 6 32.16 -1.47 -1.16
CA LEU A 6 31.37 -2.18 -0.15
C LEU A 6 30.37 -1.25 0.55
N THR A 7 30.76 -0.01 0.86
CA THR A 7 29.84 0.97 1.45
C THR A 7 28.68 1.29 0.51
N VAL A 8 28.96 1.54 -0.77
CA VAL A 8 27.91 1.80 -1.77
C VAL A 8 26.98 0.60 -1.91
N LEU A 9 27.52 -0.61 -1.99
CA LEU A 9 26.74 -1.84 -2.07
C LEU A 9 25.85 -2.03 -0.83
N ALA A 10 26.41 -1.82 0.36
CA ALA A 10 25.65 -1.92 1.61
C ALA A 10 24.48 -0.93 1.64
N LEU A 11 24.71 0.32 1.25
CA LEU A 11 23.66 1.34 1.15
C LEU A 11 22.61 0.98 0.09
N ALA A 12 23.01 0.41 -1.04
CA ALA A 12 22.08 -0.06 -2.07
C ALA A 12 21.16 -1.18 -1.56
N VAL A 13 21.68 -2.12 -0.78
CA VAL A 13 20.88 -3.19 -0.15
C VAL A 13 19.93 -2.62 0.90
N VAL A 14 20.40 -1.70 1.75
CA VAL A 14 19.55 -1.02 2.75
C VAL A 14 18.42 -0.24 2.05
N GLN A 15 18.74 0.49 0.98
CA GLN A 15 17.75 1.24 0.21
C GLN A 15 16.74 0.30 -0.46
N LEU A 16 17.18 -0.82 -1.02
CA LEU A 16 16.29 -1.83 -1.59
C LEU A 16 15.36 -2.41 -0.52
N ALA A 17 15.89 -2.75 0.65
CA ALA A 17 15.11 -3.24 1.78
C ALA A 17 14.06 -2.21 2.22
N LEU A 18 14.42 -0.93 2.28
CA LEU A 18 13.48 0.16 2.59
C LEU A 18 12.37 0.27 1.54
N ALA A 19 12.71 0.25 0.25
CA ALA A 19 11.72 0.32 -0.83
C ALA A 19 10.73 -0.85 -0.77
N LEU A 20 11.23 -2.06 -0.51
CA LEU A 20 10.40 -3.26 -0.34
C LEU A 20 9.54 -3.19 0.91
N HIS A 21 10.09 -2.69 2.02
CA HIS A 21 9.35 -2.47 3.26
C HIS A 21 8.16 -1.56 3.02
N VAL A 22 8.37 -0.38 2.42
CA VAL A 22 7.30 0.57 2.09
C VAL A 22 6.25 -0.10 1.19
N ARG A 23 6.65 -0.72 0.08
CA ARG A 23 5.70 -1.39 -0.83
C ARG A 23 4.84 -2.43 -0.12
N ASN A 24 5.46 -3.26 0.72
CA ASN A 24 4.75 -4.32 1.42
C ASN A 24 3.81 -3.76 2.49
N THR A 25 4.22 -2.73 3.22
CA THR A 25 3.36 -2.03 4.20
C THR A 25 2.17 -1.35 3.53
N LEU A 26 2.35 -0.73 2.37
CA LEU A 26 1.23 -0.14 1.62
C LEU A 26 0.27 -1.22 1.09
N LEU A 27 0.80 -2.35 0.61
CA LEU A 27 -0.01 -3.47 0.12
C LEU A 27 -0.85 -4.06 1.27
N ASP A 28 -0.25 -4.25 2.43
CA ASP A 28 -0.92 -4.74 3.64
C ASP A 28 -2.05 -3.79 4.08
N ALA A 29 -1.77 -2.48 4.13
CA ALA A 29 -2.79 -1.48 4.45
C ALA A 29 -3.91 -1.42 3.40
N ALA A 30 -3.61 -1.59 2.12
CA ALA A 30 -4.61 -1.66 1.06
C ALA A 30 -5.50 -2.91 1.22
N ALA A 31 -4.91 -4.07 1.52
CA ALA A 31 -5.66 -5.30 1.77
C ALA A 31 -6.58 -5.16 2.99
N GLU A 32 -6.10 -4.58 4.08
CA GLU A 32 -6.91 -4.33 5.27
C GLU A 32 -8.03 -3.30 5.01
N GLY A 33 -7.75 -2.26 4.23
CA GLY A 33 -8.77 -1.31 3.77
C GLY A 33 -9.85 -1.99 2.93
N ALA A 34 -9.47 -2.90 2.02
CA ALA A 34 -10.40 -3.68 1.21
C ALA A 34 -11.25 -4.61 2.07
N ARG A 35 -10.65 -5.31 3.03
CA ARG A 35 -11.36 -6.16 4.00
C ARG A 35 -12.37 -5.35 4.79
N TYR A 36 -11.97 -4.19 5.29
CA TYR A 36 -12.84 -3.31 6.04
C TYR A 36 -14.03 -2.81 5.20
N ALA A 37 -13.80 -2.41 3.95
CA ALA A 37 -14.86 -1.97 3.04
C ALA A 37 -15.78 -3.11 2.57
N ALA A 38 -15.30 -4.35 2.57
CA ALA A 38 -16.06 -5.51 2.12
C ALA A 38 -17.03 -6.06 3.19
N LEU A 39 -16.89 -5.66 4.46
CA LEU A 39 -17.78 -6.05 5.55
C LEU A 39 -19.22 -5.59 5.31
N ALA A 40 -20.19 -6.39 5.76
CA ALA A 40 -21.60 -6.04 5.69
C ALA A 40 -21.89 -4.75 6.47
N GLY A 41 -22.53 -3.78 5.81
CA GLY A 41 -22.79 -2.46 6.38
C GLY A 41 -21.61 -1.49 6.38
N SER A 42 -20.47 -1.88 5.80
CA SER A 42 -19.34 -0.99 5.55
C SER A 42 -19.47 -0.25 4.20
N SER A 43 -18.46 0.52 3.83
CA SER A 43 -18.42 1.26 2.58
C SER A 43 -17.00 1.44 2.04
N GLY A 44 -16.89 1.69 0.73
CA GLY A 44 -15.62 2.03 0.09
C GLY A 44 -14.88 3.19 0.78
N PRO A 45 -15.53 4.34 1.07
CA PRO A 45 -14.91 5.42 1.83
C PRO A 45 -14.39 5.02 3.21
N ALA A 46 -15.08 4.13 3.91
CA ALA A 46 -14.63 3.64 5.21
C ALA A 46 -13.35 2.79 5.09
N GLY A 47 -13.26 1.93 4.08
CA GLY A 47 -12.02 1.20 3.76
C GLY A 47 -10.86 2.11 3.33
N VAL A 48 -11.15 3.16 2.55
CA VAL A 48 -10.14 4.19 2.20
C VAL A 48 -9.59 4.85 3.46
N ASN A 49 -10.47 5.30 4.37
CA ASN A 49 -10.03 5.92 5.63
C ASN A 49 -9.20 4.95 6.46
N ARG A 50 -9.62 3.69 6.54
CA ARG A 50 -8.87 2.65 7.25
C ARG A 50 -7.47 2.44 6.68
N ALA A 51 -7.34 2.33 5.36
CA ALA A 51 -6.03 2.22 4.70
C ALA A 51 -5.17 3.47 4.97
N LYS A 52 -5.75 4.67 4.91
CA LYS A 52 -5.03 5.92 5.19
C LYS A 52 -4.49 5.99 6.61
N GLU A 53 -5.27 5.57 7.61
CA GLU A 53 -4.83 5.51 9.02
C GLU A 53 -3.63 4.59 9.19
N LEU A 54 -3.71 3.38 8.63
CA LEU A 54 -2.65 2.38 8.72
C LEU A 54 -1.36 2.85 8.03
N ILE A 55 -1.46 3.40 6.82
CA ILE A 55 -0.31 3.96 6.09
C ILE A 55 0.32 5.12 6.86
N SER A 56 -0.52 6.02 7.39
CA SER A 56 -0.04 7.19 8.13
C SER A 56 0.70 6.81 9.41
N ALA A 57 0.24 5.76 10.10
CA ALA A 57 0.86 5.25 11.31
C ALA A 57 2.16 4.46 11.03
N ALA A 58 2.21 3.69 9.93
CA ALA A 58 3.33 2.80 9.65
C ALA A 58 4.45 3.45 8.83
N VAL A 59 4.13 4.42 7.96
CA VAL A 59 5.09 5.07 7.06
C VAL A 59 5.07 6.58 7.27
N SER A 60 4.06 7.27 6.74
CA SER A 60 3.75 8.68 6.97
C SER A 60 2.45 9.08 6.28
N ALA A 61 1.86 10.21 6.68
CA ALA A 61 0.67 10.76 6.04
C ALA A 61 0.87 11.10 4.56
N ASP A 62 2.11 11.38 4.12
CA ASP A 62 2.40 11.72 2.73
C ASP A 62 2.16 10.56 1.77
N TYR A 63 2.36 9.32 2.25
CA TYR A 63 2.13 8.10 1.49
C TYR A 63 0.64 7.71 1.43
N ALA A 64 -0.21 8.35 2.23
CA ALA A 64 -1.66 8.09 2.30
C ALA A 64 -2.50 9.08 1.47
N ARG A 65 -1.87 9.93 0.65
CA ARG A 65 -2.55 11.03 -0.06
C ARG A 65 -3.47 10.56 -1.19
N ASP A 66 -3.09 9.51 -1.90
CA ASP A 66 -3.85 8.95 -3.03
C ASP A 66 -4.22 7.50 -2.72
N VAL A 67 -5.45 7.33 -2.22
CA VAL A 67 -6.05 6.04 -1.88
C VAL A 67 -7.48 6.06 -2.38
N SER A 68 -7.86 5.03 -3.12
CA SER A 68 -9.20 4.87 -3.69
C SER A 68 -9.73 3.46 -3.43
N ALA A 69 -11.06 3.33 -3.43
CA ALA A 69 -11.74 2.04 -3.33
C ALA A 69 -12.73 1.89 -4.50
N GLY A 70 -12.85 0.67 -5.01
CA GLY A 70 -13.78 0.31 -6.07
C GLY A 70 -14.32 -1.10 -5.89
N THR A 71 -15.44 -1.41 -6.53
CA THR A 71 -15.94 -2.78 -6.63
C THR A 71 -15.29 -3.46 -7.83
N THR A 72 -14.89 -4.71 -7.66
CA THR A 72 -14.30 -5.55 -8.70
C THR A 72 -14.85 -6.97 -8.61
N SER A 73 -14.40 -7.85 -9.49
CA SER A 73 -14.65 -9.29 -9.39
C SER A 73 -13.33 -10.04 -9.56
N ILE A 74 -13.07 -10.97 -8.64
CA ILE A 74 -11.89 -11.86 -8.70
C ILE A 74 -12.38 -13.27 -8.93
N ALA A 75 -12.02 -13.84 -10.08
CA ALA A 75 -12.43 -15.19 -10.47
C ALA A 75 -13.96 -15.42 -10.33
N GLY A 76 -14.77 -14.39 -10.62
CA GLY A 76 -16.24 -14.45 -10.53
C GLY A 76 -16.83 -14.13 -9.16
N VAL A 77 -15.99 -13.92 -8.13
CA VAL A 77 -16.44 -13.53 -6.79
C VAL A 77 -16.48 -12.00 -6.67
N PRO A 78 -17.62 -11.39 -6.29
CA PRO A 78 -17.68 -9.95 -6.01
C PRO A 78 -16.69 -9.57 -4.91
N ALA A 79 -15.92 -8.51 -5.14
CA ALA A 79 -14.88 -8.07 -4.24
C ALA A 79 -14.79 -6.54 -4.19
N VAL A 80 -14.17 -6.03 -3.14
CA VAL A 80 -13.70 -4.65 -3.06
C VAL A 80 -12.20 -4.64 -3.35
N GLU A 81 -11.78 -3.68 -4.17
CA GLU A 81 -10.38 -3.33 -4.41
C GLU A 81 -10.07 -1.99 -3.74
N VAL A 82 -8.96 -1.89 -3.04
CA VAL A 82 -8.39 -0.64 -2.56
C VAL A 82 -7.03 -0.44 -3.23
N THR A 83 -6.86 0.69 -3.91
CA THR A 83 -5.64 1.04 -4.63
C THR A 83 -4.97 2.23 -3.95
N VAL A 84 -3.65 2.10 -3.71
CA VAL A 84 -2.81 3.14 -3.12
C VAL A 84 -1.75 3.54 -4.13
N ARG A 85 -1.64 4.84 -4.41
CA ARG A 85 -0.59 5.42 -5.25
C ARG A 85 0.28 6.33 -4.41
N ALA A 86 1.57 6.03 -4.36
CA ALA A 86 2.50 6.71 -3.47
C ALA A 86 3.85 6.96 -4.15
N THR A 87 4.71 7.66 -3.43
CA THR A 87 6.09 7.88 -3.84
C THR A 87 6.85 6.56 -3.84
N LEU A 88 7.57 6.27 -4.92
CA LEU A 88 8.53 5.17 -4.95
C LEU A 88 9.82 5.61 -4.25
N PRO A 89 10.25 4.97 -3.14
CA PRO A 89 11.47 5.39 -2.44
C PRO A 89 12.73 5.08 -3.26
N VAL A 90 13.51 6.11 -3.59
CA VAL A 90 14.77 5.99 -4.34
C VAL A 90 15.99 6.37 -3.48
N VAL A 91 15.85 7.37 -2.61
CA VAL A 91 16.89 7.78 -1.64
C VAL A 91 16.22 8.05 -0.29
N GLY A 92 16.43 7.18 0.69
CA GLY A 92 15.63 7.18 1.90
C GLY A 92 14.15 7.03 1.53
N LEU A 93 13.30 7.90 2.08
CA LEU A 93 11.86 7.98 1.76
C LEU A 93 11.52 8.96 0.62
N LEU A 94 12.52 9.60 0.02
CA LEU A 94 12.32 10.50 -1.12
C LEU A 94 12.41 9.70 -2.42
N GLY A 95 11.68 10.13 -3.45
CA GLY A 95 11.78 9.53 -4.77
C GLY A 95 10.71 9.98 -5.73
N LEU A 96 10.26 9.07 -6.59
CA LEU A 96 9.36 9.40 -7.70
C LEU A 96 7.91 9.43 -7.22
N GLU A 97 7.29 10.61 -7.25
CA GLU A 97 5.87 10.76 -6.93
C GLU A 97 5.01 9.86 -7.82
N ARG A 98 4.04 9.16 -7.21
CA ARG A 98 3.15 8.21 -7.91
C ARG A 98 3.91 7.11 -8.69
N GLY A 99 5.18 6.88 -8.37
CA GLY A 99 5.99 5.80 -8.95
C GLY A 99 5.72 4.42 -8.36
N LEU A 100 4.91 4.34 -7.30
CA LEU A 100 4.53 3.11 -6.62
C LEU A 100 3.00 2.98 -6.58
N GLU A 101 2.49 1.87 -7.11
CA GLU A 101 1.07 1.52 -7.06
C GLU A 101 0.93 0.10 -6.49
N VAL A 102 0.05 -0.04 -5.51
CA VAL A 102 -0.33 -1.32 -4.91
C VAL A 102 -1.84 -1.41 -4.83
N SER A 103 -2.38 -2.63 -4.87
CA SER A 103 -3.81 -2.87 -4.72
C SER A 103 -4.06 -4.09 -3.84
N GLY A 104 -5.00 -3.95 -2.93
CA GLY A 104 -5.46 -5.00 -2.04
C GLY A 104 -6.93 -5.33 -2.31
N HIS A 105 -7.31 -6.58 -2.07
CA HIS A 105 -8.64 -7.08 -2.43
C HIS A 105 -9.26 -7.87 -1.29
N ALA A 106 -10.59 -7.80 -1.19
CA ALA A 106 -11.36 -8.64 -0.28
C ALA A 106 -12.72 -8.99 -0.88
N ALA A 107 -13.13 -10.26 -0.74
CA ALA A 107 -14.45 -10.72 -1.17
C ALA A 107 -15.55 -9.99 -0.37
N LEU A 108 -16.61 -9.58 -1.06
CA LEU A 108 -17.74 -8.90 -0.45
C LEU A 108 -18.48 -9.86 0.50
N GLU A 109 -18.73 -9.42 1.73
CA GLU A 109 -19.56 -10.14 2.67
C GLU A 109 -21.03 -9.94 2.30
N ILE A 110 -21.72 -11.04 2.01
CA ILE A 110 -23.16 -11.06 1.74
C ILE A 110 -23.82 -11.72 2.94
N VAL A 111 -24.63 -10.97 3.69
CA VAL A 111 -25.45 -11.53 4.77
C VAL A 111 -26.73 -12.05 4.14
N GLU A 112 -26.97 -13.36 4.25
CA GLU A 112 -28.20 -14.03 3.82
C GLU A 112 -29.26 -14.01 4.91
#